data_AF-A0A920QFV2-F1
#
_entry.id   AF-A0A920QFV2-F1
#
_cell.length_a   1.000
_cell.length_b   1.000
_cell.length_c   1.000
_cell.angle_alpha   90.00
_cell.angle_beta   90.00
_cell.angle_gamma   90.00
#
_symmetry.space_group_name_H-M   'P 1'
#
loop_
_entity.id
_entity.type
_entity.pdbx_description
1 polymer ?
#
loop_
_entity_poly.entity_id
_entity_poly.type
_entity_poly.pdbx_seq_one_letter_code
_entity_poly.pdbx_strand_id
1 'polypeptide(L)'
;MIIMTPWTWAIAHRRFNQGVLIRFGRSKAVTWGTLVRLAADVAVLATIYALAKRASLPEMGIIAATAAVSAGVVAEAVYAAWIVRPIVRDVLPTVKSSEPPLDRKRFLSFYVPLALSPLLGLAAQPILTAGISRMPSPTESLAILPALNGFTFLFRSISLAFLEVVVALVERPGSYAVLRRFAWRAALGVFCLQLLIIATPLAKGWFGTVSGLDTDLARLASQAVWAALTFAAIGFGNSLCQGLLVHSHKTRAVTESVAMFLIVIIIGLTVGAHSDWLAGAIFAYIVYSLGQAAQFGWLYIRSRPERRALSQAE
;
A
#
# COMPACT_ATOMS: atom_id res chain seq x y z
N MET A 1 2.59 21.65 9.77
CA MET A 1 2.85 20.50 10.67
C MET A 1 1.86 20.39 11.82
N ILE A 2 1.52 21.47 12.54
CA ILE A 2 0.59 21.44 13.70
C ILE A 2 -0.79 20.85 13.34
N ILE A 3 -1.34 21.17 12.16
CA ILE A 3 -2.65 20.68 11.68
C ILE A 3 -2.70 19.14 11.56
N MET A 4 -1.56 18.49 11.33
CA MET A 4 -1.47 17.04 11.16
C MET A 4 -1.20 16.30 12.48
N THR A 5 -1.09 16.99 13.62
CA THR A 5 -0.84 16.35 14.92
C THR A 5 -1.87 15.28 15.30
N PRO A 6 -3.20 15.43 15.10
CA PRO A 6 -4.15 14.38 15.46
C PRO A 6 -4.15 13.20 14.48
N TRP A 7 -3.57 13.37 13.28
CA TRP A 7 -3.62 12.39 12.20
C TRP A 7 -2.98 11.06 12.58
N THR A 8 -1.79 11.08 13.18
CA THR A 8 -1.04 9.85 13.55
C THR A 8 -1.81 9.01 14.57
N TRP A 9 -2.34 9.65 15.62
CA TRP A 9 -3.15 8.98 16.63
C TRP A 9 -4.45 8.42 16.04
N ALA A 10 -5.14 9.23 15.22
CA ALA A 10 -6.39 8.84 14.59
C ALA A 10 -6.20 7.62 13.67
N ILE A 11 -5.09 7.53 12.92
CA ILE A 11 -4.76 6.35 12.12
C ILE A 11 -4.64 5.11 12.99
N ALA A 12 -3.86 5.19 14.08
CA ALA A 12 -3.62 4.04 14.95
C ALA A 12 -4.94 3.53 15.55
N HIS A 13 -5.74 4.45 16.11
CA HIS A 13 -7.04 4.13 16.69
C HIS A 13 -8.02 3.55 15.67
N ARG A 14 -8.09 4.15 14.47
CA ARG A 14 -8.91 3.68 13.36
C ARG A 14 -8.52 2.27 12.93
N ARG A 15 -7.24 2.02 12.67
CA ARG A 15 -6.75 0.71 12.19
C ARG A 15 -7.00 -0.39 13.21
N PHE A 16 -6.85 -0.09 14.49
CA PHE A 16 -7.18 -1.02 15.56
C PHE A 16 -8.68 -1.42 15.53
N ASN A 17 -9.57 -0.42 15.49
CA ASN A 17 -11.02 -0.66 15.45
C ASN A 17 -11.45 -1.39 14.16
N GLN A 18 -10.83 -1.07 13.01
CA GLN A 18 -11.06 -1.78 11.74
C GLN A 18 -10.66 -3.25 11.84
N GLY A 19 -9.54 -3.56 12.48
CA GLY A 19 -9.12 -4.95 12.71
C GLY A 19 -10.15 -5.74 13.51
N VAL A 20 -10.72 -5.15 14.57
CA VAL A 20 -11.82 -5.77 15.33
C VAL A 20 -13.06 -5.97 14.46
N LEU A 21 -13.48 -4.95 13.70
CA LEU A 21 -14.64 -5.05 12.79
C LEU A 21 -14.47 -6.16 11.74
N ILE A 22 -13.28 -6.27 11.14
CA ILE A 22 -12.96 -7.31 10.15
C ILE A 22 -13.01 -8.70 10.80
N ARG A 23 -12.41 -8.87 11.98
CA ARG A 23 -12.40 -10.15 12.70
C ARG A 23 -13.80 -10.66 13.03
N PHE A 24 -14.72 -9.75 13.37
CA PHE A 24 -16.12 -10.08 13.66
C PHE A 24 -17.05 -9.99 12.42
N GLY A 25 -16.49 -10.05 11.21
CA GLY A 25 -17.27 -10.13 9.96
C GLY A 25 -18.01 -8.85 9.57
N ARG A 26 -17.75 -7.72 10.23
CA ARG A 26 -18.35 -6.40 9.93
C ARG A 26 -17.50 -5.58 8.95
N SER A 27 -16.93 -6.22 7.92
CA SER A 27 -16.08 -5.55 6.92
C SER A 27 -16.77 -4.40 6.18
N LYS A 28 -18.10 -4.48 5.97
CA LYS A 28 -18.89 -3.39 5.37
C LYS A 28 -18.81 -2.08 6.17
N ALA A 29 -18.65 -2.17 7.49
CA ALA A 29 -18.50 -0.98 8.32
C ALA A 29 -17.21 -0.22 7.99
N VAL A 30 -16.14 -0.92 7.59
CA VAL A 30 -14.87 -0.30 7.16
C VAL A 30 -15.08 0.54 5.90
N THR A 31 -15.86 0.02 4.93
CA THR A 31 -16.22 0.76 3.71
C THR A 31 -17.03 2.01 4.03
N TRP A 32 -18.04 1.91 4.90
CA TRP A 32 -18.79 3.07 5.36
C TRP A 32 -17.90 4.11 6.05
N GLY A 33 -16.92 3.69 6.85
CA GLY A 33 -15.94 4.60 7.43
C GLY A 33 -15.12 5.33 6.38
N THR A 34 -14.72 4.65 5.31
CA THR A 34 -14.04 5.29 4.18
C THR A 34 -14.93 6.33 3.48
N LEU A 35 -16.24 6.06 3.35
CA LEU A 35 -17.19 7.04 2.81
C LEU A 35 -17.34 8.26 3.72
N VAL A 36 -17.38 8.06 5.05
CA VAL A 36 -17.36 9.16 6.04
C VAL A 36 -16.09 10.00 5.89
N ARG A 37 -14.93 9.36 5.71
CA ARG A 37 -13.66 10.07 5.44
C ARG A 37 -13.77 10.94 4.19
N LEU A 38 -14.20 10.36 3.07
CA LEU A 38 -14.31 11.08 1.81
C LEU A 38 -15.28 12.26 1.89
N ALA A 39 -16.42 12.08 2.58
CA ALA A 39 -17.37 13.15 2.80
C ALA A 39 -16.75 14.30 3.63
N ALA A 40 -16.00 13.98 4.67
CA ALA A 40 -15.28 14.97 5.49
C ALA A 40 -14.16 15.67 4.69
N ASP A 41 -13.39 14.93 3.89
CA ASP A 41 -12.36 15.50 3.01
C ASP A 41 -12.98 16.52 2.04
N VAL A 42 -14.06 16.13 1.35
CA VAL A 42 -14.77 17.00 0.40
C VAL A 42 -15.36 18.21 1.10
N ALA A 43 -15.99 18.03 2.27
CA ALA A 43 -16.57 19.14 3.03
C ALA A 43 -15.51 20.17 3.44
N VAL A 44 -14.36 19.73 3.94
CA VAL A 44 -13.27 20.63 4.34
C VAL A 44 -12.66 21.33 3.11
N LEU A 45 -12.38 20.59 2.04
CA LEU A 45 -11.85 21.18 0.80
C LEU A 45 -12.81 22.21 0.20
N ALA A 46 -14.11 21.90 0.12
CA ALA A 46 -15.12 22.81 -0.41
C ALA A 46 -15.25 24.07 0.45
N THR A 47 -15.21 23.92 1.77
CA THR A 47 -15.28 25.04 2.72
C THR A 47 -14.08 25.97 2.55
N ILE A 48 -12.87 25.40 2.52
CA ILE A 48 -11.64 26.19 2.40
C ILE A 48 -11.54 26.81 1.00
N TYR A 49 -11.97 26.12 -0.06
CA TYR A 49 -12.06 26.70 -1.40
C TYR A 49 -13.02 27.89 -1.46
N ALA A 50 -14.19 27.80 -0.82
CA ALA A 50 -15.14 28.90 -0.73
C ALA A 50 -14.60 30.10 0.07
N LEU A 51 -13.84 29.84 1.14
CA LEU A 51 -13.15 30.86 1.94
C LEU A 51 -11.97 31.50 1.19
N ALA A 52 -11.22 30.72 0.41
CA ALA A 52 -10.08 31.20 -0.38
C ALA A 52 -10.50 32.21 -1.46
N LYS A 53 -11.72 32.10 -1.99
CA LYS A 53 -12.29 33.14 -2.88
C LYS A 53 -12.49 34.49 -2.19
N ARG A 54 -12.61 34.51 -0.86
CA ARG A 54 -12.86 35.72 -0.06
C ARG A 54 -11.60 36.29 0.59
N ALA A 55 -10.65 35.43 0.92
CA ALA A 55 -9.39 35.81 1.55
C ALA A 55 -8.23 35.40 0.64
N SER A 56 -7.55 36.39 0.05
CA SER A 56 -6.40 36.24 -0.85
C SER A 56 -5.13 35.87 -0.10
N LEU A 57 -5.14 34.70 0.57
CA LEU A 57 -3.99 34.15 1.26
C LEU A 57 -3.29 33.09 0.39
N PRO A 58 -2.00 33.27 0.04
CA PRO A 58 -1.27 32.36 -0.84
C PRO A 58 -1.06 30.96 -0.24
N GLU A 59 -1.15 30.81 1.09
CA GLU A 59 -0.91 29.54 1.80
C GLU A 59 -2.16 28.63 1.92
N MET A 60 -3.32 29.06 1.41
CA MET A 60 -4.59 28.32 1.54
C MET A 60 -4.52 26.87 1.03
N GLY A 61 -3.72 26.58 0.00
CA GLY A 61 -3.65 25.26 -0.61
C GLY A 61 -3.10 24.18 0.34
N ILE A 62 -2.00 24.46 1.04
CA ILE A 62 -1.39 23.48 1.97
C ILE A 62 -2.24 23.30 3.23
N ILE A 63 -2.87 24.38 3.70
CA ILE A 63 -3.81 24.34 4.82
C ILE A 63 -5.03 23.51 4.44
N ALA A 64 -5.59 23.71 3.23
CA ALA A 64 -6.72 22.93 2.74
C ALA A 64 -6.42 21.44 2.70
N ALA A 65 -5.30 21.06 2.07
CA ALA A 65 -4.90 19.66 1.94
C ALA A 65 -4.65 19.01 3.31
N THR A 66 -3.90 19.66 4.20
CA THR A 66 -3.57 19.10 5.52
C THR A 66 -4.77 19.06 6.45
N ALA A 67 -5.65 20.08 6.43
CA ALA A 67 -6.87 20.09 7.23
C ALA A 67 -7.86 19.03 6.76
N ALA A 68 -8.05 18.87 5.45
CA ALA A 68 -8.96 17.87 4.88
C ALA A 68 -8.54 16.46 5.31
N VAL A 69 -7.31 16.06 5.01
CA VAL A 69 -6.80 14.72 5.34
C VAL A 69 -6.82 14.46 6.85
N SER A 70 -6.49 15.46 7.67
CA SER A 70 -6.53 15.35 9.12
C SER A 70 -7.96 15.14 9.64
N ALA A 71 -8.91 15.98 9.19
CA ALA A 71 -10.32 15.90 9.56
C ALA A 71 -10.98 14.61 9.07
N GLY A 72 -10.72 14.18 7.83
CA GLY A 72 -11.27 12.95 7.28
C GLY A 72 -10.87 11.72 8.07
N VAL A 73 -9.58 11.60 8.41
CA VAL A 73 -9.09 10.45 9.19
C VAL A 73 -9.63 10.48 10.63
N VAL A 74 -9.74 11.66 11.25
CA VAL A 74 -10.35 11.81 12.58
C VAL A 74 -11.83 11.42 12.53
N ALA A 75 -12.59 11.88 11.53
CA ALA A 75 -14.00 11.52 11.36
C ALA A 75 -14.17 10.00 11.18
N GLU A 76 -13.33 9.36 10.37
CA GLU A 76 -13.32 7.90 10.19
C GLU A 76 -12.95 7.17 11.48
N ALA A 77 -11.99 7.69 12.26
CA ALA A 77 -11.58 7.11 13.54
C ALA A 77 -12.71 7.16 14.57
N VAL A 78 -13.43 8.29 14.67
CA VAL A 78 -14.60 8.46 15.54
C VAL A 78 -15.73 7.53 15.13
N TYR A 79 -16.02 7.46 13.83
CA TYR A 79 -17.03 6.54 13.30
C TYR A 79 -16.69 5.07 13.61
N ALA A 80 -15.45 4.64 13.34
CA ALA A 80 -15.02 3.27 13.59
C ALA A 80 -15.10 2.92 15.08
N ALA A 81 -14.71 3.86 15.95
CA ALA A 81 -14.81 3.72 17.40
C ALA A 81 -16.27 3.58 17.86
N TRP A 82 -17.19 4.32 17.25
CA TRP A 82 -18.60 4.23 17.59
C TRP A 82 -19.21 2.88 17.20
N ILE A 83 -18.94 2.42 15.97
CA ILE A 83 -19.51 1.16 15.45
C ILE A 83 -18.92 -0.08 16.12
N VAL A 84 -17.68 0.00 16.62
CA VAL A 84 -17.06 -1.14 17.32
C VAL A 84 -17.55 -1.29 18.77
N ARG A 85 -18.10 -0.24 19.39
CA ARG A 85 -18.52 -0.26 20.82
C ARG A 85 -19.39 -1.45 21.21
N PRO A 86 -20.45 -1.82 20.45
CA PRO A 86 -21.29 -2.98 20.80
C PRO A 86 -20.51 -4.30 20.75
N ILE A 87 -19.58 -4.45 19.81
CA ILE A 87 -18.73 -5.66 19.74
C ILE A 87 -17.82 -5.74 20.95
N VAL A 88 -17.20 -4.61 21.34
CA VAL A 88 -16.28 -4.58 22.47
C VAL A 88 -17.00 -4.80 23.80
N ARG A 89 -18.21 -4.26 23.94
CA ARG A 89 -18.99 -4.37 25.18
C ARG A 89 -19.69 -5.71 25.32
N ASP A 90 -20.29 -6.22 24.25
CA ASP A 90 -21.26 -7.32 24.34
C ASP A 90 -20.70 -8.64 23.79
N VAL A 91 -19.76 -8.60 22.84
CA VAL A 91 -19.24 -9.81 22.16
C VAL A 91 -17.88 -10.22 22.71
N LEU A 92 -16.90 -9.31 22.77
CA LEU A 92 -15.53 -9.63 23.20
C LEU A 92 -15.46 -10.33 24.58
N PRO A 93 -16.22 -9.92 25.61
CA PRO A 93 -16.15 -10.59 26.92
C PRO A 93 -16.64 -12.03 26.90
N THR A 94 -17.46 -12.41 25.92
CA THR A 94 -18.01 -13.77 25.80
C THR A 94 -17.09 -14.73 25.05
N VAL A 95 -16.09 -14.22 24.32
CA VAL A 95 -15.17 -15.03 23.53
C VAL A 95 -14.02 -15.53 24.42
N LYS A 96 -13.99 -16.84 24.68
CA LYS A 96 -12.84 -17.47 25.36
C LYS A 96 -11.64 -17.52 24.40
N SER A 97 -10.54 -16.90 24.79
CA SER A 97 -9.26 -17.04 24.08
C SER A 97 -8.73 -18.46 24.27
N SER A 98 -8.46 -19.16 23.17
CA SER A 98 -7.70 -20.41 23.16
C SER A 98 -6.19 -20.17 23.25
N GLU A 99 -5.75 -18.93 23.03
CA GLU A 99 -4.35 -18.55 23.11
C GLU A 99 -3.94 -18.07 24.51
N PRO A 100 -2.69 -18.36 24.93
CA PRO A 100 -2.14 -17.83 26.17
C PRO A 100 -2.24 -16.31 26.24
N PRO A 101 -2.43 -15.74 27.45
CA PRO A 101 -2.46 -14.30 27.63
C PRO A 101 -1.21 -13.63 27.05
N LEU A 102 -1.40 -12.43 26.50
CA LEU A 102 -0.37 -11.69 25.79
C LEU A 102 0.67 -11.12 26.79
N ASP A 103 1.83 -11.74 26.88
CA ASP A 103 3.00 -11.22 27.58
C ASP A 103 3.72 -10.16 26.72
N ARG A 104 4.30 -9.13 27.38
CA ARG A 104 5.18 -8.11 26.79
C ARG A 104 6.25 -8.70 25.88
N LYS A 105 6.91 -9.80 26.26
CA LYS A 105 7.96 -10.44 25.44
C LYS A 105 7.36 -10.97 24.13
N ARG A 106 6.21 -11.65 24.20
CA ARG A 106 5.50 -12.19 23.05
C ARG A 106 5.02 -11.09 22.12
N PHE A 107 4.42 -10.04 22.69
CA PHE A 107 4.02 -8.83 21.95
C PHE A 107 5.19 -8.18 21.22
N LEU A 108 6.28 -7.87 21.91
CA LEU A 108 7.45 -7.21 21.30
C LEU A 108 8.10 -8.10 20.23
N SER A 109 8.19 -9.41 20.46
CA SER A 109 8.76 -10.36 19.48
C SER A 109 7.98 -10.45 18.17
N PHE A 110 6.66 -10.23 18.23
CA PHE A 110 5.77 -10.21 17.08
C PHE A 110 5.73 -8.84 16.41
N TYR A 111 5.59 -7.77 17.22
CA TYR A 111 5.35 -6.41 16.76
C TYR A 111 6.60 -5.71 16.24
N VAL A 112 7.75 -5.83 16.93
CA VAL A 112 8.97 -5.09 16.53
C VAL A 112 9.40 -5.42 15.09
N PRO A 113 9.54 -6.70 14.68
CA PRO A 113 9.88 -7.02 13.28
C PRO A 113 8.82 -6.52 12.29
N LEU A 114 7.54 -6.65 12.65
CA LEU A 114 6.44 -6.22 11.80
C LEU A 114 6.42 -4.69 11.62
N ALA A 115 6.71 -3.93 12.67
CA ALA A 115 6.80 -2.47 12.65
C ALA A 115 8.06 -1.96 11.93
N LEU A 116 9.17 -2.70 11.97
CA LEU A 116 10.38 -2.39 11.20
C LEU A 116 10.16 -2.51 9.69
N SER A 117 9.28 -3.41 9.24
CA SER A 117 9.02 -3.63 7.80
C SER A 117 8.58 -2.35 7.06
N PRO A 118 7.53 -1.61 7.49
CA PRO A 118 7.17 -0.34 6.87
C PRO A 118 8.25 0.74 7.06
N LEU A 119 9.00 0.76 8.16
CA LEU A 119 10.11 1.71 8.35
C LEU A 119 11.22 1.49 7.32
N LEU A 120 11.59 0.25 7.05
CA LEU A 120 12.47 -0.11 5.93
C LEU A 120 11.86 0.30 4.60
N GLY A 121 10.56 0.05 4.40
CA GLY A 121 9.84 0.48 3.20
C GLY A 121 9.87 2.00 2.97
N LEU A 122 9.89 2.82 4.02
CA LEU A 122 10.01 4.28 3.91
C LEU A 122 11.35 4.72 3.32
N ALA A 123 12.42 3.94 3.50
CA ALA A 123 13.73 4.24 2.91
C ALA A 123 13.74 4.05 1.38
N ALA A 124 12.82 3.24 0.83
CA ALA A 124 12.78 2.94 -0.59
C ALA A 124 12.58 4.20 -1.46
N GLN A 125 11.73 5.13 -1.04
CA GLN A 125 11.47 6.37 -1.80
C GLN A 125 12.69 7.30 -1.85
N PRO A 126 13.33 7.67 -0.72
CA PRO A 126 14.59 8.41 -0.73
C PRO A 126 15.68 7.74 -1.58
N ILE A 127 15.86 6.43 -1.45
CA ILE A 127 16.83 5.66 -2.24
C ILE A 127 16.52 5.76 -3.74
N LEU A 128 15.24 5.61 -4.11
CA LEU A 128 14.78 5.75 -5.49
C LEU A 128 15.09 7.14 -6.06
N THR A 129 14.71 8.20 -5.34
CA THR A 129 14.96 9.59 -5.76
C THR A 129 16.45 9.91 -5.86
N ALA A 130 17.26 9.39 -4.93
CA ALA A 130 18.71 9.57 -4.92
C ALA A 130 19.38 8.79 -6.06
N GLY A 131 18.86 7.63 -6.44
CA GLY A 131 19.33 6.89 -7.61
C GLY A 131 19.03 7.65 -8.90
N ILE A 132 17.77 8.09 -9.07
CA ILE A 132 17.33 8.82 -10.27
C ILE A 132 18.10 10.13 -10.45
N SER A 133 18.41 10.85 -9.36
CA SER A 133 19.15 12.12 -9.45
C SER A 133 20.58 11.96 -9.95
N ARG A 134 21.11 10.73 -10.01
CA ARG A 134 22.45 10.40 -10.52
C ARG A 134 22.42 9.71 -11.89
N MET A 135 21.26 9.68 -12.54
CA MET A 135 21.06 9.04 -13.85
C MET A 135 20.71 10.09 -14.91
N PRO A 136 20.76 9.73 -16.21
CA PRO A 136 20.38 10.63 -17.30
C PRO A 136 18.95 11.18 -17.15
N SER A 137 18.77 12.45 -17.58
CA SER A 137 17.49 13.19 -17.51
C SER A 137 16.88 13.21 -16.09
N PRO A 138 17.63 13.67 -15.06
CA PRO A 138 17.18 13.59 -13.66
C PRO A 138 15.98 14.50 -13.38
N THR A 139 15.95 15.69 -13.97
CA THR A 139 14.87 16.66 -13.77
C THR A 139 13.55 16.13 -14.33
N GLU A 140 13.55 15.67 -15.57
CA GLU A 140 12.37 15.09 -16.23
C GLU A 140 11.93 13.81 -15.52
N SER A 141 12.89 12.96 -15.14
CA SER A 141 12.60 11.70 -14.43
C SER A 141 11.97 11.94 -13.06
N LEU A 142 12.44 12.91 -12.29
CA LEU A 142 11.87 13.26 -10.99
C LEU A 142 10.50 13.94 -11.13
N ALA A 143 10.30 14.75 -12.18
CA ALA A 143 9.04 15.45 -12.44
C ALA A 143 7.87 14.48 -12.70
N ILE A 144 8.13 13.34 -13.37
CA ILE A 144 7.08 12.36 -13.68
C ILE A 144 6.78 11.37 -12.55
N LEU A 145 7.61 11.31 -11.50
CA LEU A 145 7.46 10.34 -10.41
C LEU A 145 6.09 10.40 -9.70
N PRO A 146 5.54 11.57 -9.34
CA PRO A 146 4.25 11.63 -8.67
C PRO A 146 3.12 11.06 -9.55
N ALA A 147 3.15 11.35 -10.85
CA ALA A 147 2.16 10.86 -11.81
C ALA A 147 2.25 9.32 -11.99
N LEU A 148 3.48 8.79 -12.13
CA LEU A 148 3.71 7.34 -12.20
C LEU A 148 3.32 6.63 -10.89
N ASN A 149 3.68 7.19 -9.74
CA ASN A 149 3.31 6.65 -8.44
C ASN A 149 1.79 6.64 -8.28
N GLY A 150 1.10 7.72 -8.65
CA GLY A 150 -0.37 7.79 -8.61
C GLY A 150 -1.03 6.74 -9.51
N PHE A 151 -0.58 6.64 -10.76
CA PHE A 151 -1.09 5.64 -11.71
C PHE A 151 -0.87 4.21 -11.21
N THR A 152 0.35 3.87 -10.80
CA THR A 152 0.66 2.52 -10.31
C THR A 152 -0.03 2.19 -8.99
N PHE A 153 -0.23 3.19 -8.13
CA PHE A 153 -0.92 3.02 -6.86
C PHE A 153 -2.39 2.64 -7.05
N LEU A 154 -3.06 3.14 -8.10
CA LEU A 154 -4.45 2.77 -8.43
C LEU A 154 -4.62 1.24 -8.51
N PHE A 155 -3.73 0.57 -9.25
CA PHE A 155 -3.74 -0.88 -9.40
C PHE A 155 -3.17 -1.61 -8.18
N ARG A 156 -2.07 -1.10 -7.59
CA ARG A 156 -1.43 -1.72 -6.42
C ARG A 156 -2.31 -1.69 -5.17
N SER A 157 -3.19 -0.71 -5.02
CA SER A 157 -4.08 -0.59 -3.86
C SER A 157 -4.93 -1.85 -3.65
N ILE A 158 -5.37 -2.47 -4.75
CA ILE A 158 -6.18 -3.70 -4.75
C ILE A 158 -5.37 -4.87 -4.21
N SER A 159 -4.13 -5.02 -4.66
CA SER A 159 -3.26 -6.10 -4.18
C SER A 159 -2.79 -5.88 -2.74
N LEU A 160 -2.62 -4.63 -2.30
CA LEU A 160 -2.34 -4.30 -0.89
C LEU A 160 -3.52 -4.67 0.02
N ALA A 161 -4.75 -4.35 -0.38
CA ALA A 161 -5.96 -4.68 0.37
C ALA A 161 -6.17 -6.20 0.51
N PHE A 162 -5.68 -6.99 -0.44
CA PHE A 162 -5.79 -8.45 -0.41
C PHE A 162 -5.10 -9.08 0.82
N LEU A 163 -4.09 -8.44 1.40
CA LEU A 163 -3.43 -8.93 2.62
C LEU A 163 -4.43 -9.11 3.77
N GLU A 164 -5.32 -8.14 3.98
CA GLU A 164 -6.32 -8.20 5.06
C GLU A 164 -7.32 -9.34 4.83
N VAL A 165 -7.69 -9.60 3.57
CA VAL A 165 -8.56 -10.71 3.18
C VAL A 165 -7.91 -12.06 3.51
N VAL A 166 -6.61 -12.20 3.22
CA VAL A 166 -5.85 -13.43 3.51
C VAL A 166 -5.78 -13.66 5.02
N VAL A 167 -5.37 -12.65 5.78
CA VAL A 167 -5.25 -12.76 7.25
C VAL A 167 -6.60 -13.11 7.91
N ALA A 168 -7.71 -12.56 7.41
CA ALA A 168 -9.03 -12.79 7.99
C ALA A 168 -9.68 -14.13 7.61
N LEU A 169 -9.35 -14.70 6.45
CA LEU A 169 -10.04 -15.88 5.91
C LEU A 169 -9.24 -17.17 5.95
N VAL A 170 -7.91 -17.10 6.15
CA VAL A 170 -7.03 -18.27 6.14
C VAL A 170 -7.37 -19.31 7.22
N GLU A 171 -8.02 -18.91 8.31
CA GLU A 171 -8.45 -19.82 9.39
C GLU A 171 -9.55 -20.79 8.97
N ARG A 172 -10.27 -20.51 7.87
CA ARG A 172 -11.37 -21.37 7.42
C ARG A 172 -10.82 -22.61 6.71
N PRO A 173 -11.38 -23.81 6.96
CA PRO A 173 -11.01 -25.02 6.22
C PRO A 173 -11.21 -24.83 4.71
N GLY A 174 -10.28 -25.33 3.88
CA GLY A 174 -10.36 -25.19 2.42
C GLY A 174 -10.12 -23.77 1.86
N SER A 175 -9.81 -22.79 2.72
CA SER A 175 -9.70 -21.39 2.30
C SER A 175 -8.45 -21.11 1.46
N TYR A 176 -7.36 -21.86 1.66
CA TYR A 176 -6.09 -21.58 1.02
C TYR A 176 -6.15 -21.76 -0.51
N ALA A 177 -6.76 -22.84 -1.01
CA ALA A 177 -6.96 -23.08 -2.44
C ALA A 177 -7.83 -21.99 -3.06
N VAL A 178 -8.88 -21.55 -2.37
CA VAL A 178 -9.75 -20.46 -2.82
C VAL A 178 -9.00 -19.14 -2.88
N LEU A 179 -8.27 -18.79 -1.82
CA LEU A 179 -7.44 -17.58 -1.74
C LEU A 179 -6.36 -17.58 -2.84
N ARG A 180 -5.70 -18.72 -3.08
CA ARG A 180 -4.71 -18.87 -4.14
C ARG A 180 -5.30 -18.71 -5.53
N ARG A 181 -6.45 -19.33 -5.81
CA ARG A 181 -7.16 -19.20 -7.10
C ARG A 181 -7.63 -17.76 -7.32
N PHE A 182 -8.16 -17.12 -6.27
CA PHE A 182 -8.55 -15.72 -6.31
C PHE A 182 -7.35 -14.82 -6.58
N ALA A 183 -6.25 -14.99 -5.85
CA ALA A 183 -5.02 -14.21 -6.03
C ALA A 183 -4.52 -14.29 -7.48
N TRP A 184 -4.48 -15.49 -8.06
CA TRP A 184 -4.07 -15.68 -9.46
C TRP A 184 -5.02 -15.03 -10.46
N ARG A 185 -6.32 -15.21 -10.32
CA ARG A 185 -7.32 -14.60 -11.21
C ARG A 185 -7.31 -13.07 -11.10
N ALA A 186 -7.19 -12.54 -9.89
CA ALA A 186 -7.12 -11.10 -9.65
C ALA A 186 -5.80 -10.51 -10.17
N ALA A 187 -4.67 -11.19 -9.96
CA ALA A 187 -3.38 -10.79 -10.52
C ALA A 187 -3.42 -10.74 -12.05
N LEU A 188 -3.97 -11.78 -12.68
CA LEU A 188 -4.11 -11.85 -14.14
C LEU A 188 -5.06 -10.76 -14.65
N GLY A 189 -6.22 -10.59 -14.01
CA GLY A 189 -7.21 -9.57 -14.40
C GLY A 189 -6.64 -8.16 -14.30
N VAL A 190 -5.96 -7.83 -13.20
CA VAL A 190 -5.32 -6.52 -13.01
C VAL A 190 -4.15 -6.33 -13.98
N PHE A 191 -3.34 -7.36 -14.23
CA PHE A 191 -2.27 -7.30 -15.22
C PHE A 191 -2.80 -7.04 -16.62
N CYS A 192 -3.82 -7.78 -17.07
CA CYS A 192 -4.44 -7.60 -18.39
C CYS A 192 -5.10 -6.22 -18.52
N LEU A 193 -5.79 -5.76 -17.47
CA LEU A 193 -6.39 -4.42 -17.45
C LEU A 193 -5.32 -3.33 -17.57
N GLN A 194 -4.25 -3.42 -16.78
CA GLN A 194 -3.15 -2.47 -16.79
C GLN A 194 -2.42 -2.50 -18.15
N LEU A 195 -2.18 -3.69 -18.70
CA LEU A 195 -1.58 -3.86 -20.03
C LEU A 195 -2.43 -3.20 -21.13
N LEU A 196 -3.76 -3.40 -21.10
CA LEU A 196 -4.68 -2.79 -22.06
C LEU A 196 -4.63 -1.26 -21.98
N ILE A 197 -4.60 -0.69 -20.77
CA ILE A 197 -4.54 0.77 -20.59
C ILE A 197 -3.19 1.33 -21.05
N ILE A 198 -2.08 0.63 -20.76
CA ILE A 198 -0.73 1.06 -21.14
C ILE A 198 -0.49 0.93 -22.65
N ALA A 199 -1.01 -0.14 -23.28
CA ALA A 199 -0.86 -0.38 -24.71
C ALA A 199 -1.74 0.54 -25.57
N THR A 200 -2.75 1.19 -24.97
CA THR A 200 -3.65 2.12 -25.67
C THR A 200 -3.21 3.58 -25.44
N PRO A 201 -3.67 4.53 -26.27
CA PRO A 201 -3.42 5.96 -26.04
C PRO A 201 -4.05 6.49 -24.74
N LEU A 202 -4.80 5.67 -24.00
CA LEU A 202 -5.36 6.01 -22.69
C LEU A 202 -4.27 6.37 -21.67
N ALA A 203 -3.11 5.71 -21.70
CA ALA A 203 -1.99 6.08 -20.83
C ALA A 203 -1.48 7.50 -21.11
N LYS A 204 -1.34 7.88 -22.39
CA LYS A 204 -0.96 9.25 -22.78
C LYS A 204 -2.01 10.26 -22.35
N GLY A 205 -3.30 9.91 -22.50
CA GLY A 205 -4.41 10.72 -22.00
C GLY A 205 -4.33 10.93 -20.48
N TRP A 206 -4.13 9.86 -19.72
CA TRP A 206 -3.97 9.95 -18.26
C TRP A 206 -2.81 10.85 -17.84
N PHE A 207 -1.64 10.68 -18.46
CA PHE A 207 -0.47 11.49 -18.09
C PHE A 207 -0.58 12.95 -18.57
N GLY A 208 -1.17 13.20 -19.73
CA GLY A 208 -1.38 14.56 -20.24
C GLY A 208 -2.52 15.31 -19.55
N THR A 209 -3.75 14.78 -19.60
CA THR A 209 -4.95 15.52 -19.16
C THR A 209 -5.25 15.38 -17.68
N VAL A 210 -5.09 14.17 -17.11
CA VAL A 210 -5.42 13.92 -15.69
C VAL A 210 -4.28 14.35 -14.78
N SER A 211 -3.04 13.95 -15.14
CA SER A 211 -1.86 14.32 -14.36
C SER A 211 -1.34 15.72 -14.69
N GLY A 212 -1.76 16.31 -15.82
CA GLY A 212 -1.37 17.66 -16.22
C GLY A 212 0.09 17.78 -16.69
N LEU A 213 0.70 16.70 -17.18
CA LEU A 213 2.08 16.73 -17.65
C LEU A 213 2.16 17.32 -19.06
N ASP A 214 3.21 18.11 -19.30
CA ASP A 214 3.58 18.57 -20.63
C ASP A 214 3.82 17.40 -21.59
N THR A 215 3.66 17.63 -22.89
CA THR A 215 3.66 16.58 -23.93
C THR A 215 4.88 15.66 -23.88
N ASP A 216 6.07 16.20 -23.62
CA ASP A 216 7.31 15.43 -23.56
C ASP A 216 7.41 14.60 -22.26
N LEU A 217 7.01 15.17 -21.13
CA LEU A 217 6.93 14.46 -19.84
C LEU A 217 5.88 13.36 -19.88
N ALA A 218 4.72 13.61 -20.50
CA ALA A 218 3.68 12.61 -20.69
C ALA A 218 4.14 11.45 -21.56
N ARG A 219 4.97 11.72 -22.59
CA ARG A 219 5.60 10.68 -23.42
C ARG A 219 6.58 9.84 -22.61
N LEU A 220 7.45 10.47 -21.83
CA LEU A 220 8.41 9.77 -20.95
C LEU A 220 7.67 8.92 -19.89
N ALA A 221 6.64 9.46 -19.25
CA ALA A 221 5.80 8.73 -18.30
C ALA A 221 5.11 7.52 -18.94
N SER A 222 4.57 7.69 -20.16
CA SER A 222 3.95 6.59 -20.92
C SER A 222 4.93 5.49 -21.31
N GLN A 223 6.22 5.80 -21.43
CA GLN A 223 7.26 4.79 -21.64
C GLN A 223 7.67 4.13 -20.32
N ALA A 224 7.91 4.92 -19.27
CA ALA A 224 8.33 4.44 -17.96
C ALA A 224 7.30 3.53 -17.28
N VAL A 225 5.99 3.76 -17.51
CA VAL A 225 4.93 2.96 -16.90
C VAL A 225 4.97 1.48 -17.32
N TRP A 226 5.54 1.14 -18.49
CA TRP A 226 5.74 -0.25 -18.92
C TRP A 226 6.60 -1.05 -17.93
N ALA A 227 7.61 -0.41 -17.34
CA ALA A 227 8.45 -1.03 -16.33
C ALA A 227 7.69 -1.36 -15.02
N ALA A 228 6.54 -0.72 -14.81
CA ALA A 228 5.69 -0.89 -13.63
C ALA A 228 4.56 -1.93 -13.82
N LEU A 229 4.45 -2.54 -15.00
CA LEU A 229 3.32 -3.40 -15.38
C LEU A 229 3.13 -4.58 -14.41
N THR A 230 4.21 -5.10 -13.85
CA THR A 230 4.20 -6.28 -12.96
C THR A 230 3.86 -5.94 -11.51
N PHE A 231 3.87 -4.65 -11.11
CA PHE A 231 3.81 -4.26 -9.69
C PHE A 231 2.56 -4.77 -8.98
N ALA A 232 1.40 -4.59 -9.62
CA ALA A 232 0.13 -4.96 -9.02
C ALA A 232 -0.04 -6.49 -8.98
N ALA A 233 0.35 -7.18 -10.06
CA ALA A 233 0.27 -8.64 -10.18
C ALA A 233 1.17 -9.36 -9.16
N ILE A 234 2.44 -8.98 -9.08
CA ILE A 234 3.38 -9.50 -8.06
C ILE A 234 2.87 -9.15 -6.66
N GLY A 235 2.25 -7.98 -6.50
CA GLY A 235 1.63 -7.54 -5.25
C GLY A 235 0.64 -8.55 -4.67
N PHE A 236 -0.18 -9.24 -5.48
CA PHE A 236 -1.10 -10.26 -4.99
C PHE A 236 -0.37 -11.47 -4.41
N GLY A 237 0.71 -11.91 -5.07
CA GLY A 237 1.56 -12.98 -4.58
C GLY A 237 2.25 -12.62 -3.26
N ASN A 238 2.77 -11.38 -3.17
CA ASN A 238 3.34 -10.84 -1.94
C ASN A 238 2.31 -10.83 -0.81
N SER A 239 1.12 -10.26 -1.04
CA SER A 239 0.05 -10.18 -0.05
C SER A 239 -0.45 -11.56 0.41
N LEU A 240 -0.51 -12.54 -0.50
CA LEU A 240 -0.84 -13.92 -0.14
C LEU A 240 0.21 -14.50 0.81
N CYS A 241 1.49 -14.51 0.42
CA CYS A 241 2.54 -15.11 1.22
C CYS A 241 2.74 -14.37 2.55
N GLN A 242 2.70 -13.05 2.51
CA GLN A 242 2.80 -12.20 3.70
C GLN A 242 1.63 -12.46 4.66
N GLY A 243 0.39 -12.55 4.15
CA GLY A 243 -0.78 -12.84 4.97
C GLY A 243 -0.68 -14.19 5.69
N LEU A 244 -0.22 -15.24 5.00
CA LEU A 244 0.03 -16.56 5.60
C LEU A 244 1.08 -16.52 6.71
N LEU A 245 2.18 -15.80 6.49
CA LEU A 245 3.27 -15.67 7.46
C LEU A 245 2.86 -14.84 8.67
N VAL A 246 2.08 -13.77 8.48
CA VAL A 246 1.53 -12.96 9.57
C VAL A 246 0.58 -13.77 10.42
N HIS A 247 -0.30 -14.56 9.78
CA HIS A 247 -1.21 -15.48 10.47
C HIS A 247 -0.46 -16.54 11.28
N SER A 248 0.62 -17.10 10.73
CA SER A 248 1.47 -18.07 11.42
C SER A 248 2.46 -17.45 12.42
N HIS A 249 2.31 -16.16 12.77
CA HIS A 249 3.21 -15.38 13.63
C HIS A 249 4.70 -15.36 13.21
N LYS A 250 5.02 -15.65 11.95
CA LYS A 250 6.38 -15.63 11.39
C LYS A 250 6.71 -14.29 10.74
N THR A 251 6.55 -13.20 11.49
CA THR A 251 6.69 -11.82 10.97
C THR A 251 8.12 -11.46 10.56
N ARG A 252 9.15 -12.15 11.08
CA ARG A 252 10.55 -11.92 10.67
C ARG A 252 10.78 -12.15 9.18
N ALA A 253 10.14 -13.16 8.59
CA ALA A 253 10.27 -13.44 7.16
C ALA A 253 9.71 -12.29 6.29
N VAL A 254 8.74 -11.54 6.81
CA VAL A 254 8.21 -10.34 6.17
C VAL A 254 9.27 -9.23 6.16
N THR A 255 9.90 -8.97 7.31
CA THR A 255 10.98 -7.98 7.41
C THR A 255 12.17 -8.33 6.51
N GLU A 256 12.61 -9.59 6.53
CA GLU A 256 13.68 -10.11 5.65
C GLU A 256 13.36 -9.88 4.17
N SER A 257 12.09 -10.06 3.77
CA SER A 257 11.68 -9.81 2.38
C SER A 257 11.82 -8.34 1.97
N VAL A 258 11.49 -7.41 2.87
CA VAL A 258 11.64 -5.97 2.62
C VAL A 258 13.13 -5.60 2.57
N ALA A 259 13.96 -6.20 3.42
CA ALA A 259 15.41 -6.02 3.33
C ALA A 259 15.96 -6.51 1.99
N MET A 260 15.52 -7.68 1.50
CA MET A 260 15.89 -8.20 0.18
C MET A 260 15.48 -7.25 -0.95
N PHE A 261 14.26 -6.72 -0.89
CA PHE A 261 13.77 -5.69 -1.81
C PHE A 261 14.69 -4.46 -1.83
N LEU A 262 15.06 -3.94 -0.66
CA LEU A 262 15.95 -2.77 -0.56
C LEU A 262 17.36 -3.07 -1.09
N ILE A 263 17.91 -4.25 -0.81
CA ILE A 263 19.23 -4.66 -1.32
C ILE A 263 19.24 -4.63 -2.85
N VAL A 264 18.22 -5.22 -3.49
CA VAL A 264 18.10 -5.22 -4.96
C VAL A 264 17.96 -3.80 -5.50
N ILE A 265 17.18 -2.94 -4.84
CA ILE A 265 17.05 -1.54 -5.23
C ILE A 265 18.39 -0.79 -5.10
N ILE A 266 19.08 -0.90 -3.97
CA ILE A 266 20.35 -0.20 -3.73
C ILE A 266 21.39 -0.62 -4.76
N ILE A 267 21.56 -1.93 -4.97
CA ILE A 267 22.52 -2.46 -5.95
C ILE A 267 22.13 -2.02 -7.36
N GLY A 268 20.88 -2.22 -7.75
CA GLY A 268 20.40 -1.89 -9.09
C GLY A 268 20.55 -0.40 -9.41
N LEU A 269 20.13 0.48 -8.51
CA LEU A 269 20.26 1.93 -8.72
C LEU A 269 21.71 2.41 -8.69
N THR A 270 22.58 1.77 -7.89
CA THR A 270 24.02 2.08 -7.90
C THR A 270 24.62 1.72 -9.26
N VAL A 271 24.27 0.56 -9.82
CA VAL A 271 24.72 0.14 -11.17
C VAL A 271 24.19 1.11 -12.24
N GLY A 272 22.92 1.51 -12.14
CA GLY A 272 22.33 2.46 -13.08
C GLY A 272 22.96 3.85 -13.01
N ALA A 273 23.40 4.29 -11.82
CA ALA A 273 24.07 5.58 -11.66
C ALA A 273 25.45 5.63 -12.33
N HIS A 274 26.05 4.48 -12.68
CA HIS A 274 27.31 4.40 -13.40
C HIS A 274 27.13 4.11 -14.90
N SER A 275 25.89 3.95 -15.37
CA SER A 275 25.57 3.54 -16.74
C SER A 275 24.63 4.57 -17.39
N ASP A 276 25.01 5.16 -18.54
CA ASP A 276 24.22 6.22 -19.21
C ASP A 276 23.19 5.72 -20.25
N TRP A 277 22.87 4.44 -20.22
CA TRP A 277 22.04 3.75 -21.21
C TRP A 277 20.54 4.09 -21.23
N LEU A 278 19.95 4.51 -20.10
CA LEU A 278 18.51 4.68 -19.96
C LEU A 278 18.16 5.91 -19.13
N ALA A 279 17.01 6.52 -19.41
CA ALA A 279 16.46 7.58 -18.56
C ALA A 279 16.23 7.07 -17.14
N GLY A 280 16.57 7.89 -16.14
CA GLY A 280 16.57 7.50 -14.73
C GLY A 280 15.24 6.91 -14.26
N ALA A 281 14.11 7.48 -14.66
CA ALA A 281 12.78 6.96 -14.30
C ALA A 281 12.51 5.55 -14.82
N ILE A 282 12.85 5.25 -16.09
CA ILE A 282 12.61 3.94 -16.71
C ILE A 282 13.44 2.89 -15.98
N PHE A 283 14.74 3.14 -15.84
CA PHE A 283 15.66 2.20 -15.21
C PHE A 283 15.30 1.96 -13.74
N ALA A 284 14.96 3.02 -13.00
CA ALA A 284 14.57 2.93 -11.61
C ALA A 284 13.31 2.07 -11.41
N TYR A 285 12.32 2.16 -12.29
CA TYR A 285 11.12 1.32 -12.23
C TYR A 285 11.39 -0.14 -12.62
N ILE A 286 12.31 -0.41 -13.54
CA ILE A 286 12.78 -1.77 -13.85
C ILE A 286 13.41 -2.38 -12.61
N VAL A 287 14.34 -1.66 -11.97
CA VAL A 287 14.98 -2.10 -10.72
C VAL A 287 13.96 -2.33 -9.61
N TYR A 288 12.97 -1.45 -9.48
CA TYR A 288 11.88 -1.62 -8.52
C TYR A 288 11.04 -2.88 -8.81
N SER A 289 10.76 -3.19 -10.08
CA SER A 289 10.07 -4.43 -10.51
C SER A 289 10.87 -5.68 -10.12
N LEU A 290 12.18 -5.66 -10.37
CA LEU A 290 13.09 -6.74 -9.98
C LEU A 290 13.14 -6.90 -8.45
N GLY A 291 13.18 -5.79 -7.72
CA GLY A 291 13.09 -5.81 -6.26
C GLY A 291 11.80 -6.46 -5.77
N GLN A 292 10.65 -6.09 -6.34
CA GLN A 292 9.35 -6.67 -6.00
C GLN A 292 9.30 -8.18 -6.29
N ALA A 293 9.90 -8.61 -7.40
CA ALA A 293 10.02 -10.03 -7.76
C ALA A 293 10.92 -10.78 -6.78
N ALA A 294 12.05 -10.19 -6.36
CA ALA A 294 12.95 -10.76 -5.36
C ALA A 294 12.28 -10.87 -3.98
N GLN A 295 11.53 -9.84 -3.57
CA GLN A 295 10.70 -9.86 -2.36
C GLN A 295 9.70 -11.02 -2.40
N PHE A 296 9.00 -11.16 -3.53
CA PHE A 296 8.03 -12.24 -3.72
C PHE A 296 8.71 -13.61 -3.69
N GLY A 297 9.84 -13.78 -4.37
CA GLY A 297 10.63 -15.00 -4.33
C GLY A 297 11.01 -15.38 -2.89
N TRP A 298 11.48 -14.43 -2.10
CA TRP A 298 11.82 -14.64 -0.69
C TRP A 298 10.61 -15.09 0.14
N LEU A 299 9.49 -14.37 0.04
CA LEU A 299 8.25 -14.71 0.73
C LEU A 299 7.70 -16.06 0.29
N TYR A 300 7.81 -16.38 -1.00
CA TYR A 300 7.37 -17.65 -1.56
C TYR A 300 8.17 -18.82 -0.99
N ILE A 301 9.48 -18.68 -0.86
CA ILE A 301 10.35 -19.70 -0.25
C ILE A 301 10.04 -19.85 1.24
N ARG A 302 9.96 -18.74 1.98
CA ARG A 302 9.75 -18.74 3.43
C ARG A 302 8.36 -19.25 3.84
N SER A 303 7.33 -19.03 3.01
CA SER A 303 5.96 -19.51 3.25
C SER A 303 5.71 -20.97 2.84
N ARG A 304 6.73 -21.68 2.34
CA ARG A 304 6.58 -23.06 1.85
C ARG A 304 6.06 -24.04 2.92
N PRO A 305 6.52 -24.01 4.19
CA PRO A 305 5.98 -24.90 5.23
C PRO A 305 4.48 -24.70 5.48
N GLU A 306 4.04 -23.45 5.56
CA GLU A 306 2.67 -23.03 5.87
C GLU A 306 1.74 -23.40 4.71
N ARG A 307 2.18 -23.15 3.47
CA ARG A 307 1.45 -23.54 2.27
C ARG A 307 1.28 -25.05 2.16
N ARG A 308 2.28 -25.83 2.58
CA ARG A 308 2.21 -27.29 2.62
C ARG A 308 1.24 -27.79 3.68
N ALA A 309 1.35 -27.27 4.90
CA ALA A 309 0.47 -27.63 6.00
C ALA A 309 -1.00 -27.36 5.67
N LEU A 310 -1.28 -26.17 5.10
CA LEU A 310 -2.64 -25.81 4.67
C LEU A 310 -3.12 -26.70 3.52
N SER A 311 -2.29 -26.98 2.51
CA SER A 311 -2.69 -27.87 1.40
C SER A 311 -2.93 -29.33 1.80
N GLN A 312 -2.36 -29.78 2.92
CA GLN A 312 -2.58 -31.14 3.45
C GLN A 312 -3.82 -31.22 4.35
N ALA A 313 -4.32 -30.07 4.82
CA ALA A 313 -5.54 -29.95 5.60
C ALA A 313 -6.79 -29.67 4.72
N GLU A 314 -6.61 -29.60 3.40
CA GLU A 314 -7.66 -29.49 2.38
C GLU A 314 -8.09 -30.87 1.86
#